data_AF-A8T2G3-F1
#
_entry.id   AF-A8T2G3-F1
#
_cell.length_a   1.000
_cell.length_b   1.000
_cell.length_c   1.000
_cell.angle_alpha   90.00
_cell.angle_beta   90.00
_cell.angle_gamma   90.00
#
_symmetry.space_group_name_H-M   'P 1'
#
loop_
_entity.id
_entity.type
_entity.pdbx_description
1 polymer ?
#
loop_
_entity_poly.entity_id
_entity_poly.type
_entity_poly.pdbx_seq_one_letter_code
_entity_poly.pdbx_strand_id
1 'polypeptide(L)'
;MSEYLNRLMPRLTSLVGVNQQALSQATELFTRAIIKDKMIQVLGTGHSHMIGLEGFIRAGGLGNINAILDSVLLTNDGALRGSAMEKLPGLAEVIWNDQNISPDDVVMVISNSGRNALPIEFAQIAKAKGHPVIAITSVEQSTKYPSRHSSGLKLMDVADVVIDNLVPSGDGLCRVNGKVTGAFSSIAGMMIMNTLVVESQKEALKQGATPLIFSSQNVDGFDNDYVYKHFGSRLKSM
;
A
#
# COMPACT_ATOMS: atom_id res chain seq x y z
N MET A 1 -19.50 19.78 -15.30
CA MET A 1 -18.62 18.98 -14.43
C MET A 1 -17.64 18.20 -15.33
N SER A 2 -16.35 18.15 -15.00
CA SER A 2 -15.32 17.49 -15.82
C SER A 2 -15.65 16.01 -16.08
N GLU A 3 -15.41 15.49 -17.29
CA GLU A 3 -15.61 14.06 -17.62
C GLU A 3 -14.89 13.15 -16.62
N TYR A 4 -13.65 13.50 -16.25
CA TYR A 4 -12.86 12.74 -15.30
C TYR A 4 -13.55 12.65 -13.93
N LEU A 5 -14.05 13.77 -13.40
CA LEU A 5 -14.75 13.81 -12.11
C LEU A 5 -16.05 12.99 -12.15
N ASN A 6 -16.81 13.07 -13.24
CA ASN A 6 -18.05 12.31 -13.42
C ASN A 6 -17.81 10.79 -13.39
N ARG A 7 -16.66 10.34 -13.88
CA ARG A 7 -16.28 8.91 -13.87
C ARG A 7 -15.61 8.47 -12.57
N LEU A 8 -14.88 9.38 -11.92
CA LEU A 8 -14.13 9.11 -10.70
C LEU A 8 -15.05 8.96 -9.48
N MET A 9 -15.98 9.89 -9.27
CA MET A 9 -16.80 9.92 -8.05
C MET A 9 -17.61 8.62 -7.82
N PRO A 10 -18.33 8.06 -8.82
CA PRO A 10 -19.08 6.83 -8.61
C PRO A 10 -18.18 5.62 -8.31
N ARG A 11 -16.97 5.59 -8.86
CA ARG A 11 -16.00 4.51 -8.62
C ARG A 11 -15.48 4.54 -7.19
N LEU A 12 -15.17 5.73 -6.66
CA LEU A 12 -14.77 5.87 -5.26
C LEU A 12 -15.88 5.40 -4.32
N THR A 13 -17.15 5.78 -4.59
CA THR A 13 -18.29 5.29 -3.79
C THR A 13 -18.42 3.77 -3.86
N SER A 14 -18.29 3.19 -5.06
CA SER A 14 -18.41 1.74 -5.27
C SER A 14 -17.28 0.96 -4.60
N LEU A 15 -16.08 1.53 -4.51
CA LEU A 15 -14.90 0.90 -3.93
C LEU A 15 -15.17 0.42 -2.50
N VAL A 16 -15.79 1.27 -1.68
CA VAL A 16 -16.12 0.95 -0.28
C VAL A 16 -17.13 -0.21 -0.21
N GLY A 17 -18.17 -0.16 -1.04
CA GLY A 17 -19.21 -1.19 -1.04
C GLY A 17 -18.70 -2.56 -1.49
N VAL A 18 -17.93 -2.61 -2.58
CA VAL A 18 -17.39 -3.87 -3.12
C VAL A 18 -16.36 -4.50 -2.19
N ASN A 19 -15.56 -3.68 -1.51
CA ASN A 19 -14.48 -4.15 -0.65
C ASN A 19 -14.84 -4.20 0.83
N GLN A 20 -16.11 -4.18 1.22
CA GLN A 20 -16.50 -4.07 2.63
C GLN A 20 -15.81 -5.12 3.53
N GLN A 21 -15.81 -6.39 3.11
CA GLN A 21 -15.17 -7.47 3.86
C GLN A 21 -13.64 -7.31 3.89
N ALA A 22 -13.01 -7.06 2.75
CA ALA A 22 -11.56 -6.90 2.67
C ALA A 22 -11.06 -5.68 3.46
N LEU A 23 -11.79 -4.56 3.42
CA LEU A 23 -11.52 -3.37 4.21
C LEU A 23 -11.68 -3.65 5.71
N SER A 24 -12.70 -4.41 6.12
CA SER A 24 -12.86 -4.84 7.52
C SER A 24 -11.66 -5.68 7.99
N GLN A 25 -11.27 -6.70 7.22
CA GLN A 25 -10.14 -7.57 7.56
C GLN A 25 -8.81 -6.81 7.60
N ALA A 26 -8.56 -5.93 6.63
CA ALA A 26 -7.37 -5.08 6.63
C ALA A 26 -7.37 -4.09 7.80
N THR A 27 -8.54 -3.53 8.16
CA THR A 27 -8.70 -2.66 9.33
C THR A 27 -8.36 -3.42 10.61
N GLU A 28 -8.84 -4.65 10.77
CA GLU A 28 -8.52 -5.51 11.92
C GLU A 28 -7.01 -5.80 12.04
N LEU A 29 -6.33 -6.01 10.92
CA LEU A 29 -4.87 -6.18 10.89
C LEU A 29 -4.14 -4.91 11.32
N PHE A 30 -4.56 -3.74 10.80
CA PHE A 30 -4.00 -2.44 11.20
C PHE A 30 -4.25 -2.16 12.68
N THR A 31 -5.48 -2.37 13.17
CA THR A 31 -5.84 -2.21 14.58
C THR A 31 -5.00 -3.10 15.48
N ARG A 32 -4.79 -4.37 15.09
CA ARG A 32 -3.93 -5.29 15.82
C ARG A 32 -2.49 -4.78 15.86
N ALA A 33 -1.98 -4.25 14.76
CA ALA A 33 -0.64 -3.66 14.72
C ALA A 33 -0.51 -2.48 15.68
N ILE A 34 -1.53 -1.60 15.73
CA ILE A 34 -1.57 -0.48 16.69
C ILE A 34 -1.55 -1.01 18.14
N ILE A 35 -2.46 -1.92 18.49
CA ILE A 35 -2.62 -2.43 19.86
C ILE A 35 -1.35 -3.16 20.35
N LYS A 36 -0.68 -3.90 19.45
CA LYS A 36 0.51 -4.69 19.76
C LYS A 36 1.83 -3.95 19.58
N ASP A 37 1.80 -2.66 19.28
CA ASP A 37 2.98 -1.85 18.94
C ASP A 37 3.86 -2.46 17.83
N LYS A 38 3.22 -2.92 16.75
CA LYS A 38 3.86 -3.50 15.56
C LYS A 38 3.78 -2.55 14.37
N MET A 39 4.65 -2.75 13.39
CA MET A 39 4.70 -1.92 12.20
C MET A 39 3.78 -2.44 11.09
N ILE A 40 3.35 -1.53 10.23
CA ILE A 40 2.72 -1.80 8.95
C ILE A 40 3.75 -1.47 7.86
N GLN A 41 4.29 -2.52 7.25
CA GLN A 41 5.36 -2.46 6.26
C GLN A 41 4.74 -2.38 4.87
N VAL A 42 4.95 -1.27 4.15
CA VAL A 42 4.23 -1.00 2.90
C VAL A 42 5.20 -0.94 1.72
N LEU A 43 5.10 -1.90 0.80
CA LEU A 43 5.84 -1.90 -0.47
C LEU A 43 4.90 -1.56 -1.63
N GLY A 44 5.28 -0.60 -2.46
CA GLY A 44 4.63 -0.34 -3.74
C GLY A 44 5.66 -0.21 -4.86
N THR A 45 5.39 -0.80 -6.03
CA THR A 45 6.32 -0.77 -7.18
C THR A 45 5.90 0.26 -8.24
N GLY A 46 6.87 0.94 -8.86
CA GLY A 46 6.58 2.01 -9.80
C GLY A 46 5.75 3.11 -9.13
N HIS A 47 4.68 3.60 -9.75
CA HIS A 47 3.82 4.64 -9.16
C HIS A 47 3.11 4.18 -7.86
N SER A 48 2.96 2.87 -7.64
CA SER A 48 2.29 2.35 -6.43
C SER A 48 3.06 2.66 -5.13
N HIS A 49 4.35 3.03 -5.19
CA HIS A 49 5.09 3.48 -4.01
C HIS A 49 4.43 4.70 -3.33
N MET A 50 3.73 5.55 -4.11
CA MET A 50 3.05 6.73 -3.60
C MET A 50 1.97 6.41 -2.57
N ILE A 51 1.41 5.19 -2.61
CA ILE A 51 0.39 4.75 -1.65
C ILE A 51 1.04 4.40 -0.30
N GLY A 52 2.26 3.83 -0.32
CA GLY A 52 3.06 3.70 0.89
C GLY A 52 3.46 5.06 1.44
N LEU A 53 3.92 5.96 0.57
CA LEU A 53 4.28 7.33 0.96
C LEU A 53 3.09 8.12 1.55
N GLU A 54 1.87 7.90 1.03
CA GLU A 54 0.66 8.52 1.59
C GLU A 54 0.42 8.14 3.05
N GLY A 55 0.78 6.92 3.47
CA GLY A 55 0.65 6.50 4.87
C GLY A 55 1.85 6.89 5.74
N PHE A 56 2.98 7.31 5.15
CA PHE A 56 4.28 7.42 5.83
C PHE A 56 4.59 8.86 6.26
N ILE A 57 4.85 9.05 7.56
CA ILE A 57 5.38 10.29 8.17
C ILE A 57 4.73 11.56 7.60
N ARG A 58 3.42 11.69 7.81
CA ARG A 58 2.64 12.86 7.37
C ARG A 58 1.65 13.33 8.42
N ALA A 59 1.24 14.59 8.34
CA ALA A 59 0.16 15.11 9.17
C ALA A 59 -1.14 14.31 8.98
N GLY A 60 -1.77 13.93 10.09
CA GLY A 60 -2.94 13.06 10.17
C GLY A 60 -2.63 11.58 9.96
N GLY A 61 -1.36 11.22 9.73
CA GLY A 61 -0.91 9.86 9.47
C GLY A 61 -0.66 9.08 10.76
N LEU A 62 -0.81 7.76 10.65
CA LEU A 62 -0.53 6.82 11.73
C LEU A 62 1.00 6.61 11.88
N GLY A 63 1.48 6.60 13.12
CA GLY A 63 2.92 6.58 13.42
C GLY A 63 3.64 5.26 13.10
N ASN A 64 2.94 4.13 13.09
CA ASN A 64 3.53 2.80 12.88
C ASN A 64 3.48 2.32 11.42
N ILE A 65 3.30 3.21 10.44
CA ILE A 65 3.43 2.87 9.01
C ILE A 65 4.88 3.12 8.60
N ASN A 66 5.50 2.13 7.94
CA ASN A 66 6.81 2.25 7.32
C ASN A 66 6.70 1.99 5.81
N ALA A 67 7.00 3.00 5.00
CA ALA A 67 7.05 2.86 3.55
C ALA A 67 8.43 2.32 3.13
N ILE A 68 8.42 1.20 2.41
CA ILE A 68 9.63 0.59 1.84
C ILE A 68 9.95 1.33 0.54
N LEU A 69 10.80 2.34 0.67
CA LEU A 69 11.22 3.24 -0.42
C LEU A 69 12.62 2.87 -0.88
N ASP A 70 12.74 1.89 -1.77
CA ASP A 70 14.02 1.51 -2.38
C ASP A 70 14.26 2.27 -3.69
N SER A 71 15.34 3.06 -3.74
CA SER A 71 15.75 3.86 -4.90
C SER A 71 15.78 3.09 -6.23
N VAL A 72 16.08 1.78 -6.22
CA VAL A 72 16.13 1.00 -7.47
C VAL A 72 14.76 0.82 -8.12
N LEU A 73 13.68 1.07 -7.37
CA LEU A 73 12.28 0.94 -7.79
C LEU A 73 11.61 2.28 -8.09
N LEU A 74 12.12 3.37 -7.51
CA LEU A 74 11.45 4.66 -7.55
C LEU A 74 11.67 5.36 -8.89
N THR A 75 10.65 6.11 -9.32
CA THR A 75 10.64 6.76 -10.64
C THR A 75 11.59 7.95 -10.74
N ASN A 76 11.90 8.60 -9.61
CA ASN A 76 12.87 9.70 -9.51
C ASN A 76 14.30 9.24 -9.85
N ASP A 77 14.66 7.99 -9.52
CA ASP A 77 15.98 7.40 -9.77
C ASP A 77 16.06 6.62 -11.11
N GLY A 78 15.01 6.76 -11.95
CA GLY A 78 14.99 6.33 -13.34
C GLY A 78 13.82 5.38 -13.67
N ALA A 79 12.75 5.92 -14.26
CA ALA A 79 11.53 5.17 -14.56
C ALA A 79 11.73 3.89 -15.40
N LEU A 80 12.60 3.93 -16.43
CA LEU A 80 12.89 2.74 -17.25
C LEU A 80 13.66 1.67 -16.47
N ARG A 81 14.61 2.11 -15.62
CA ARG A 81 15.37 1.23 -14.74
C ARG A 81 14.45 0.58 -13.73
N GLY A 82 13.62 1.35 -13.01
CA GLY A 82 12.65 0.82 -12.06
C GLY A 82 11.70 -0.21 -12.68
N SER A 83 11.22 0.05 -13.91
CA SER A 83 10.37 -0.91 -14.64
C SER A 83 11.10 -2.20 -15.04
N ALA A 84 12.40 -2.16 -15.26
CA ALA A 84 13.21 -3.35 -15.47
C ALA A 84 13.46 -4.10 -14.15
N MET A 85 13.83 -3.38 -13.09
CA MET A 85 14.11 -3.92 -11.77
C MET A 85 12.88 -4.62 -11.16
N GLU A 86 11.67 -4.09 -11.33
CA GLU A 86 10.43 -4.74 -10.86
C GLU A 86 10.24 -6.16 -11.41
N LYS A 87 10.81 -6.46 -12.59
CA LYS A 87 10.69 -7.77 -13.24
C LYS A 87 11.81 -8.74 -12.85
N LEU A 88 12.84 -8.26 -12.16
CA LEU A 88 14.04 -9.04 -11.83
C LEU A 88 13.74 -10.00 -10.67
N PRO A 89 13.77 -11.33 -10.88
CA PRO A 89 13.62 -12.29 -9.80
C PRO A 89 14.77 -12.20 -8.79
N GLY A 90 14.47 -12.44 -7.52
CA GLY A 90 15.43 -12.40 -6.41
C GLY A 90 15.67 -11.01 -5.83
N LEU A 91 15.23 -9.94 -6.50
CA LEU A 91 15.36 -8.58 -5.97
C LEU A 91 14.53 -8.39 -4.68
N ALA A 92 13.39 -9.06 -4.57
CA ALA A 92 12.54 -8.96 -3.38
C ALA A 92 13.26 -9.41 -2.10
N GLU A 93 14.12 -10.42 -2.17
CA GLU A 93 14.90 -10.91 -1.04
C GLU A 93 15.95 -9.90 -0.57
N VAL A 94 16.62 -9.24 -1.51
CA VAL A 94 17.59 -8.17 -1.21
C VAL A 94 16.88 -7.03 -0.47
N ILE A 95 15.76 -6.56 -1.01
CA ILE A 95 14.99 -5.47 -0.40
C ILE A 95 14.45 -5.88 0.96
N TRP A 96 13.90 -7.09 1.08
CA TRP A 96 13.38 -7.63 2.34
C TRP A 96 14.45 -7.63 3.44
N ASN A 97 15.66 -8.11 3.13
CA ASN A 97 16.75 -8.23 4.10
C ASN A 97 17.33 -6.88 4.54
N ASP A 98 17.11 -5.82 3.77
CA ASP A 98 17.46 -4.44 4.13
C ASP A 98 16.42 -3.80 5.09
N GLN A 99 15.22 -4.39 5.20
CA GLN A 99 14.16 -3.84 6.05
C GLN A 99 14.20 -4.39 7.48
N ASN A 100 13.88 -3.52 8.44
CA ASN A 100 13.67 -3.89 9.85
C ASN A 100 12.24 -4.43 10.07
N ILE A 101 11.91 -5.57 9.46
CA ILE A 101 10.59 -6.22 9.59
C ILE A 101 10.61 -7.18 10.78
N SER A 102 9.85 -6.84 11.82
CA SER A 102 9.77 -7.62 13.06
C SER A 102 8.66 -8.68 13.01
N PRO A 103 8.77 -9.79 13.77
CA PRO A 103 7.67 -10.74 13.91
C PRO A 103 6.36 -10.04 14.31
N ASP A 104 5.25 -10.51 13.74
CA ASP A 104 3.89 -9.94 13.86
C ASP A 104 3.65 -8.57 13.18
N ASP A 105 4.65 -8.00 12.48
CA ASP A 105 4.40 -6.86 11.59
C ASP A 105 3.44 -7.27 10.46
N VAL A 106 2.63 -6.32 10.01
CA VAL A 106 1.70 -6.48 8.89
C VAL A 106 2.40 -6.03 7.61
N VAL A 107 2.29 -6.83 6.53
CA VAL A 107 2.87 -6.48 5.24
C VAL A 107 1.76 -6.10 4.26
N MET A 108 1.86 -4.91 3.68
CA MET A 108 1.00 -4.47 2.59
C MET A 108 1.82 -4.32 1.31
N VAL A 109 1.38 -4.97 0.23
CA VAL A 109 2.01 -4.89 -1.09
C VAL A 109 1.03 -4.29 -2.08
N ILE A 110 1.45 -3.25 -2.80
CA ILE A 110 0.62 -2.58 -3.79
C ILE A 110 1.23 -2.76 -5.18
N SER A 111 0.45 -3.36 -6.08
CA SER A 111 0.76 -3.40 -7.50
C SER A 111 -0.53 -3.49 -8.30
N ASN A 112 -0.79 -2.50 -9.17
CA ASN A 112 -2.01 -2.48 -9.96
C ASN A 112 -2.14 -3.71 -10.87
N SER A 113 -1.02 -4.19 -11.42
CA SER A 113 -1.01 -5.37 -12.28
C SER A 113 -0.80 -6.68 -11.53
N GLY A 114 -0.11 -6.64 -10.38
CA GLY A 114 0.18 -7.82 -9.56
C GLY A 114 0.92 -8.95 -10.26
N ARG A 115 1.60 -8.69 -11.40
CA ARG A 115 2.09 -9.77 -12.30
C ARG A 115 3.61 -9.87 -12.45
N ASN A 116 4.37 -8.92 -11.92
CA ASN A 116 5.84 -8.93 -12.02
C ASN A 116 6.47 -9.60 -10.81
N ALA A 117 7.72 -10.06 -10.95
CA ALA A 117 8.43 -10.85 -9.94
C ALA A 117 8.45 -10.17 -8.57
N LEU A 118 8.89 -8.92 -8.50
CA LEU A 118 9.12 -8.23 -7.23
C LEU A 118 7.91 -8.20 -6.26
N PRO A 119 6.71 -7.68 -6.64
CA PRO A 119 5.59 -7.64 -5.70
C PRO A 119 5.10 -9.05 -5.31
N ILE A 120 5.25 -10.04 -6.20
CA ILE A 120 4.84 -11.43 -5.93
C ILE A 120 5.81 -12.06 -4.93
N GLU A 121 7.11 -12.02 -5.22
CA GLU A 121 8.16 -12.60 -4.38
C GLU A 121 8.18 -11.95 -3.00
N PHE A 122 8.01 -10.63 -2.91
CA PHE A 122 7.97 -9.93 -1.62
C PHE A 122 6.80 -10.42 -0.75
N ALA A 123 5.61 -10.59 -1.35
CA ALA A 123 4.45 -11.19 -0.68
C ALA A 123 4.72 -12.65 -0.29
N GLN A 124 5.40 -13.44 -1.13
CA GLN A 124 5.75 -14.83 -0.81
C GLN A 124 6.73 -14.92 0.36
N ILE A 125 7.74 -14.05 0.42
CA ILE A 125 8.68 -13.97 1.54
C ILE A 125 7.94 -13.62 2.83
N ALA A 126 7.06 -12.62 2.79
CA ALA A 126 6.22 -12.25 3.93
C ALA A 126 5.39 -13.44 4.44
N LYS A 127 4.69 -14.15 3.54
CA LYS A 127 3.92 -15.36 3.85
C LYS A 127 4.79 -16.47 4.44
N ALA A 128 5.95 -16.75 3.84
CA ALA A 128 6.87 -17.78 4.30
C ALA A 128 7.43 -17.50 5.70
N LYS A 129 7.53 -16.21 6.08
CA LYS A 129 7.94 -15.75 7.41
C LYS A 129 6.78 -15.57 8.39
N GLY A 130 5.56 -15.90 8.00
CA GLY A 130 4.39 -15.89 8.87
C GLY A 130 3.69 -14.53 9.02
N HIS A 131 4.02 -13.55 8.19
CA HIS A 131 3.34 -12.25 8.20
C HIS A 131 1.98 -12.34 7.49
N PRO A 132 0.94 -11.65 7.98
CA PRO A 132 -0.26 -11.42 7.21
C PRO A 132 0.04 -10.47 6.05
N VAL A 133 -0.47 -10.79 4.85
CA VAL A 133 -0.26 -10.01 3.63
C VAL A 133 -1.55 -9.39 3.14
N ILE A 134 -1.55 -8.06 3.02
CA ILE A 134 -2.61 -7.29 2.37
C ILE A 134 -2.13 -6.88 0.97
N ALA A 135 -2.93 -7.11 -0.06
CA ALA A 135 -2.68 -6.62 -1.41
C ALA A 135 -3.68 -5.54 -1.82
N ILE A 136 -3.19 -4.44 -2.38
CA ILE A 136 -4.00 -3.51 -3.17
C ILE A 136 -3.66 -3.71 -4.64
N THR A 137 -4.65 -4.10 -5.44
CA THR A 137 -4.46 -4.39 -6.87
C THR A 137 -5.71 -4.04 -7.68
N SER A 138 -5.59 -3.97 -9.00
CA SER A 138 -6.76 -3.99 -9.88
C SER A 138 -7.08 -5.44 -10.21
N VAL A 139 -8.19 -5.96 -9.67
CA VAL A 139 -8.59 -7.34 -9.96
C VAL A 139 -8.92 -7.49 -11.44
N GLU A 140 -9.52 -6.48 -12.08
CA GLU A 140 -9.79 -6.47 -13.52
C GLU A 140 -8.50 -6.63 -14.33
N GLN A 141 -7.48 -5.80 -14.05
CA GLN A 141 -6.21 -5.85 -14.77
C GLN A 141 -5.42 -7.11 -14.46
N SER A 142 -5.33 -7.51 -13.19
CA SER A 142 -4.63 -8.71 -12.76
C SER A 142 -5.23 -9.97 -13.37
N THR A 143 -6.57 -10.09 -13.42
CA THR A 143 -7.26 -11.23 -14.03
C THR A 143 -7.04 -11.31 -15.53
N LYS A 144 -7.05 -10.16 -16.23
CA LYS A 144 -6.99 -10.09 -17.69
C LYS A 144 -5.66 -10.55 -18.29
N TYR A 145 -4.56 -10.42 -17.56
CA TYR A 145 -3.22 -10.69 -18.09
C TYR A 145 -2.51 -11.81 -17.34
N PRO A 146 -1.74 -12.68 -18.04
CA PRO A 146 -1.02 -13.76 -17.39
C PRO A 146 0.09 -13.23 -16.47
N SER A 147 0.49 -14.01 -15.46
CA SER A 147 1.67 -13.68 -14.67
C SER A 147 2.93 -13.62 -15.54
N ARG A 148 3.91 -12.81 -15.13
CA ARG A 148 5.28 -12.83 -15.66
C ARG A 148 6.26 -13.50 -14.71
N HIS A 149 5.84 -13.84 -13.51
CA HIS A 149 6.64 -14.59 -12.56
C HIS A 149 6.63 -16.08 -12.93
N SER A 150 7.75 -16.76 -12.69
CA SER A 150 7.96 -18.16 -13.09
C SER A 150 6.99 -19.14 -12.42
N SER A 151 6.46 -18.81 -11.24
CA SER A 151 5.45 -19.64 -10.56
C SER A 151 4.06 -19.61 -11.21
N GLY A 152 3.81 -18.68 -12.15
CA GLY A 152 2.49 -18.45 -12.73
C GLY A 152 1.50 -17.71 -11.81
N LEU A 153 1.84 -17.52 -10.52
CA LEU A 153 1.04 -16.79 -9.54
C LEU A 153 1.05 -15.29 -9.80
N LYS A 154 0.03 -14.58 -9.32
CA LYS A 154 -0.07 -13.12 -9.22
C LYS A 154 -0.08 -12.71 -7.75
N LEU A 155 0.11 -11.43 -7.46
CA LEU A 155 0.08 -10.88 -6.11
C LEU A 155 -1.22 -11.26 -5.36
N MET A 156 -2.36 -11.16 -6.04
CA MET A 156 -3.66 -11.53 -5.48
C MET A 156 -3.82 -13.02 -5.15
N ASP A 157 -2.99 -13.89 -5.73
CA ASP A 157 -3.01 -15.32 -5.45
C ASP A 157 -2.21 -15.65 -4.17
N VAL A 158 -1.38 -14.71 -3.69
CA VAL A 158 -0.48 -14.89 -2.53
C VAL A 158 -1.00 -14.21 -1.27
N ALA A 159 -1.72 -13.09 -1.41
CA ALA A 159 -2.18 -12.28 -0.29
C ALA A 159 -3.31 -12.94 0.52
N ASP A 160 -3.35 -12.64 1.82
CA ASP A 160 -4.43 -13.05 2.72
C ASP A 160 -5.69 -12.20 2.54
N VAL A 161 -5.48 -10.90 2.30
CA VAL A 161 -6.55 -9.92 2.06
C VAL A 161 -6.26 -9.22 0.74
N VAL A 162 -7.19 -9.29 -0.20
CA VAL A 162 -7.10 -8.57 -1.48
C VAL A 162 -8.13 -7.45 -1.47
N ILE A 163 -7.65 -6.22 -1.61
CA ILE A 163 -8.49 -5.03 -1.79
C ILE A 163 -8.42 -4.65 -3.27
N ASP A 164 -9.56 -4.78 -3.96
CA ASP A 164 -9.70 -4.35 -5.34
C ASP A 164 -9.85 -2.84 -5.41
N ASN A 165 -8.89 -2.16 -6.04
CA ASN A 165 -8.93 -0.71 -6.21
C ASN A 165 -9.94 -0.27 -7.31
N LEU A 166 -10.64 -1.21 -7.96
CA LEU A 166 -11.63 -0.98 -9.03
C LEU A 166 -11.10 -0.17 -10.21
N VAL A 167 -9.77 -0.16 -10.38
CA VAL A 167 -9.12 0.50 -11.51
C VAL A 167 -9.36 -0.36 -12.75
N PRO A 168 -9.87 0.20 -13.86
CA PRO A 168 -10.06 -0.56 -15.08
C PRO A 168 -8.72 -0.94 -15.73
N SER A 169 -8.72 -1.97 -16.57
CA SER A 169 -7.55 -2.38 -17.33
C SER A 169 -6.96 -1.19 -18.11
N GLY A 170 -5.69 -0.86 -17.83
CA GLY A 170 -4.99 0.27 -18.46
C GLY A 170 -4.91 1.52 -17.59
N ASP A 171 -5.46 1.48 -16.37
CA ASP A 171 -5.38 2.54 -15.35
C ASP A 171 -5.74 3.92 -15.88
N GLY A 172 -6.93 4.03 -16.46
CA GLY A 172 -7.46 5.33 -16.85
C GLY A 172 -8.97 5.32 -17.01
N LEU A 173 -9.60 6.44 -16.63
CA LEU A 173 -11.05 6.60 -16.65
C LEU A 173 -11.57 7.20 -17.95
N CYS A 174 -10.74 7.96 -18.65
CA CYS A 174 -11.11 8.73 -19.84
C CYS A 174 -10.46 8.18 -21.10
N ARG A 175 -10.96 8.60 -22.26
CA ARG A 175 -10.30 8.38 -23.55
C ARG A 175 -10.06 9.70 -24.27
N VAL A 176 -8.81 9.93 -24.67
CA VAL A 176 -8.40 11.10 -25.46
C VAL A 176 -7.49 10.62 -26.57
N ASN A 177 -7.76 11.05 -27.81
CA ASN A 177 -7.01 10.62 -29.00
C ASN A 177 -6.93 9.08 -29.13
N GLY A 178 -8.04 8.38 -28.90
CA GLY A 178 -8.13 6.91 -28.94
C GLY A 178 -7.42 6.17 -27.79
N LYS A 179 -6.67 6.87 -26.93
CA LYS A 179 -5.88 6.29 -25.83
C LYS A 179 -6.59 6.45 -24.49
N VAL A 180 -6.42 5.47 -23.61
CA VAL A 180 -6.87 5.52 -22.20
C VAL A 180 -6.01 6.53 -21.44
N THR A 181 -6.64 7.39 -20.63
CA THR A 181 -5.96 8.41 -19.81
C THR A 181 -6.80 8.79 -18.58
N GLY A 182 -6.28 9.66 -17.72
CA GLY A 182 -6.90 10.02 -16.45
C GLY A 182 -6.72 8.89 -15.44
N ALA A 183 -5.48 8.71 -14.96
CA ALA A 183 -5.11 7.67 -14.01
C ALA A 183 -5.98 7.69 -12.76
N PHE A 184 -6.23 6.51 -12.19
CA PHE A 184 -7.12 6.36 -11.03
C PHE A 184 -6.47 5.60 -9.88
N SER A 185 -5.51 4.73 -10.16
CA SER A 185 -4.91 3.84 -9.17
C SER A 185 -4.33 4.56 -7.95
N SER A 186 -3.65 5.69 -8.15
CA SER A 186 -3.12 6.48 -7.02
C SER A 186 -4.23 7.03 -6.14
N ILE A 187 -5.28 7.61 -6.71
CA ILE A 187 -6.38 8.20 -5.94
C ILE A 187 -7.17 7.11 -5.20
N ALA A 188 -7.47 6.00 -5.89
CA ALA A 188 -8.14 4.87 -5.29
C ALA A 188 -7.32 4.26 -4.14
N GLY A 189 -6.01 4.04 -4.36
CA GLY A 189 -5.11 3.50 -3.35
C GLY A 189 -4.90 4.42 -2.16
N MET A 190 -4.76 5.72 -2.37
CA MET A 190 -4.64 6.72 -1.30
C MET A 190 -5.94 6.82 -0.48
N MET A 191 -7.10 6.69 -1.13
CA MET A 191 -8.39 6.65 -0.44
C MET A 191 -8.54 5.38 0.41
N ILE A 192 -8.11 4.21 -0.09
CA ILE A 192 -8.04 2.97 0.68
C ILE A 192 -7.11 3.15 1.89
N MET A 193 -5.88 3.62 1.68
CA MET A 193 -4.89 3.80 2.74
C MET A 193 -5.44 4.70 3.85
N ASN A 194 -5.97 5.87 3.51
CA ASN A 194 -6.53 6.80 4.50
C ASN A 194 -7.76 6.24 5.21
N THR A 195 -8.58 5.44 4.53
CA THR A 195 -9.73 4.77 5.14
C THR A 195 -9.25 3.76 6.19
N LEU A 196 -8.27 2.91 5.86
CA LEU A 196 -7.68 1.95 6.80
C LEU A 196 -7.02 2.65 7.98
N VAL A 197 -6.27 3.74 7.72
CA VAL A 197 -5.65 4.58 8.75
C VAL A 197 -6.69 5.12 9.72
N VAL A 198 -7.78 5.71 9.24
CA VAL A 198 -8.81 6.31 10.10
C VAL A 198 -9.60 5.25 10.87
N GLU A 199 -10.09 4.22 10.19
CA GLU A 199 -10.95 3.22 10.83
C GLU A 199 -10.18 2.36 11.83
N SER A 200 -8.91 2.04 11.56
CA SER A 200 -8.10 1.26 12.50
C SER A 200 -7.77 2.03 13.78
N GLN A 201 -7.54 3.36 13.68
CA GLN A 201 -7.36 4.24 14.84
C GLN A 201 -8.61 4.28 15.72
N LYS A 202 -9.79 4.46 15.10
CA LYS A 202 -11.07 4.45 15.83
C LYS A 202 -11.26 3.13 16.56
N GLU A 203 -10.97 2.03 15.91
CA GLU A 203 -11.15 0.70 16.49
C GLU A 203 -10.13 0.40 17.60
N ALA A 204 -8.88 0.82 17.44
CA ALA A 204 -7.87 0.73 18.50
C ALA A 204 -8.28 1.54 19.75
N LEU A 205 -8.81 2.75 19.56
CA LEU A 205 -9.32 3.60 20.65
C LEU A 205 -10.48 2.95 21.41
N LYS A 206 -11.43 2.33 20.71
CA LYS A 206 -12.53 1.57 21.36
C LYS A 206 -12.01 0.41 22.20
N GLN A 207 -10.87 -0.16 21.83
CA GLN A 207 -10.20 -1.25 22.55
C GLN A 207 -9.21 -0.78 23.61
N GLY A 208 -9.16 0.53 23.90
CA GLY A 208 -8.34 1.11 24.97
C GLY A 208 -6.88 1.36 24.62
N ALA A 209 -6.49 1.22 23.34
CA ALA A 209 -5.17 1.59 22.86
C ALA A 209 -5.20 3.00 22.26
N THR A 210 -4.19 3.82 22.57
CA THR A 210 -4.04 5.17 22.02
C THR A 210 -3.11 5.12 20.79
N PRO A 211 -3.61 5.33 19.56
CA PRO A 211 -2.76 5.39 18.38
C PRO A 211 -1.82 6.60 18.44
N LEU A 212 -0.57 6.41 18.03
CA LEU A 212 0.37 7.52 17.86
C LEU A 212 0.16 8.12 16.47
N ILE A 213 -0.11 9.43 16.43
CA ILE A 213 -0.50 10.14 15.21
C ILE A 213 0.47 11.29 15.00
N PHE A 214 0.94 11.44 13.77
CA PHE A 214 1.71 12.61 13.37
C PHE A 214 0.75 13.79 13.17
N SER A 215 1.02 14.88 13.87
CA SER A 215 0.27 16.13 13.75
C SER A 215 0.90 17.08 12.74
N SER A 216 0.11 18.02 12.23
CA SER A 216 0.61 19.14 11.44
C SER A 216 1.48 20.04 12.31
N GLN A 217 2.73 20.26 11.90
CA GLN A 217 3.68 21.13 12.61
C GLN A 217 3.35 22.63 12.47
N ASN A 218 2.36 22.99 11.64
CA ASN A 218 1.84 24.35 11.51
C ASN A 218 0.66 24.64 12.47
N VAL A 219 0.36 23.72 13.38
CA VAL A 219 -0.66 23.90 14.41
C VAL A 219 0.03 23.85 15.77
N ASP A 220 -0.10 24.92 16.54
CA ASP A 220 0.51 25.01 17.86
C ASP A 220 -0.01 23.92 18.81
N GLY A 221 0.85 23.48 19.73
CA GLY A 221 0.49 22.50 20.78
C GLY A 221 0.68 21.04 20.39
N PHE A 222 1.27 20.76 19.22
CA PHE A 222 1.64 19.41 18.82
C PHE A 222 3.15 19.26 18.65
N ASP A 223 3.69 18.16 19.16
CA ASP A 223 5.09 17.75 19.02
C ASP A 223 5.11 16.34 18.41
N ASN A 224 5.85 16.12 17.33
CA ASN A 224 5.95 14.80 16.71
C ASN A 224 7.15 13.99 17.20
N ASP A 225 8.06 14.58 18.01
CA ASP A 225 9.29 13.94 18.48
C ASP A 225 9.01 12.69 19.31
N TYR A 226 7.90 12.67 20.06
CA TYR A 226 7.50 11.47 20.80
C TYR A 226 7.18 10.29 19.88
N VAL A 227 6.58 10.53 18.71
CA VAL A 227 6.27 9.49 17.71
C VAL A 227 7.55 8.98 17.08
N TYR A 228 8.45 9.89 16.68
CA TYR A 228 9.76 9.51 16.13
C TYR A 228 10.60 8.73 17.14
N LYS A 229 10.66 9.17 18.39
CA LYS A 229 11.39 8.50 19.46
C LYS A 229 10.82 7.11 19.77
N HIS A 230 9.50 6.95 19.73
CA HIS A 230 8.84 5.68 20.02
C HIS A 230 9.11 4.61 18.95
N PHE A 231 9.04 4.97 17.66
CA PHE A 231 9.29 4.00 16.60
C PHE A 231 10.78 3.87 16.24
N GLY A 232 11.56 4.94 16.35
CA GLY A 232 13.01 4.96 16.18
C GLY A 232 13.45 4.25 14.89
N SER A 233 14.38 3.31 15.02
CA SER A 233 14.93 2.50 13.91
C SER A 233 13.92 1.58 13.19
N ARG A 234 12.66 1.51 13.64
CA ARG A 234 11.58 0.84 12.91
C ARG A 234 11.04 1.70 11.75
N LEU A 235 11.24 3.02 11.81
CA LEU A 235 11.02 3.92 10.70
C LEU A 235 12.30 3.99 9.87
N LYS A 236 12.18 3.97 8.55
CA LYS A 236 13.34 4.12 7.67
C LYS A 236 14.07 5.45 7.93
N SER A 237 15.35 5.37 8.31
CA SER A 237 16.24 6.52 8.53
C SER A 237 17.43 6.45 7.56
N MET A 238 17.20 6.92 6.32
CA MET A 238 18.08 6.78 5.12
C MET A 238 18.24 5.34 4.63
#